data_AF-A0A7V1BGP1-F1
#
_entry.id   AF-A0A7V1BGP1-F1
#
_cell.length_a   1.000
_cell.length_b   1.000
_cell.length_c   1.000
_cell.angle_alpha   90.00
_cell.angle_beta   90.00
_cell.angle_gamma   90.00
#
_symmetry.space_group_name_H-M   'P 1'
#
loop_
_entity.id
_entity.type
_entity.pdbx_description
1 polymer ?
#
loop_
_entity_poly.entity_id
_entity_poly.type
_entity_poly.pdbx_seq_one_letter_code
_entity_poly.pdbx_strand_id
1 'polypeptide(L)'
;MFGLELSFIWAGIIALAVLIYVILDGFDLGVGLLFPLSKDEGERDVMMNSVAPIWDGNETWLVLGGGGLFAVFPLAYATVMPALYMPIILMLLGLVFRGVAFEYRWRTIRGKPLWDISFFGGSLVASMCQGIALGALVQGIEIENRAYAGGWWDWLTPFSVLTGCAVTVGYAMLGATWLNMKLEGRIQAHMRRLAWPFAIATLVFMGLVSLWTPFLNDAFFGRWFAFPTAIFSILVPGLVAAAIYGLFHGLQRHWDVTPFLCALALFVLGFIGIGISFYPYIVPSSLTIVEAAAPDSSLKFALVGTLVLLPMILSYTIYTYWVFRGKIDPEEGYH
;
A
#
# COMPACT_ATOMS: atom_id res chain seq x y z
N MET A 1 -0.52 35.66 10.14
CA MET A 1 0.23 34.52 9.57
C MET A 1 -0.80 33.48 9.19
N PHE A 2 -0.88 33.05 7.93
CA PHE A 2 -1.73 31.91 7.55
C PHE A 2 -1.17 30.68 8.28
N GLY A 3 -1.74 30.38 9.45
CA GLY A 3 -1.18 29.49 10.46
C GLY A 3 -1.48 28.03 10.14
N LEU A 4 -0.78 27.47 9.16
CA LEU A 4 -0.68 26.03 9.02
C LEU A 4 0.23 25.52 10.14
N GLU A 5 -0.36 24.82 11.10
CA GLU A 5 0.39 24.17 12.17
C GLU A 5 1.26 23.05 11.57
N LEU A 6 2.56 23.07 11.93
CA LEU A 6 3.58 22.23 11.30
C LEU A 6 3.29 20.74 11.45
N SER A 7 2.65 20.35 12.55
CA SER A 7 2.21 18.99 12.84
C SER A 7 1.30 18.45 11.73
N PHE A 8 0.34 19.24 11.23
CA PHE A 8 -0.56 18.82 10.15
C PHE A 8 0.12 18.74 8.79
N ILE A 9 1.08 19.64 8.51
CA ILE A 9 1.91 19.56 7.29
C ILE A 9 2.67 18.24 7.29
N TRP A 10 3.30 17.91 8.42
CA TRP A 10 4.06 16.67 8.57
C TRP A 10 3.18 15.42 8.53
N ALA A 11 1.99 15.46 9.16
CA ALA A 11 1.03 14.37 9.07
C ALA A 11 0.64 14.12 7.60
N GLY A 12 0.42 15.19 6.82
CA GLY A 12 0.16 15.11 5.39
C GLY A 12 1.33 14.51 4.59
N ILE A 13 2.57 14.90 4.89
CA ILE A 13 3.78 14.35 4.25
C ILE A 13 3.94 12.86 4.56
N ILE A 14 3.76 12.44 5.82
CA ILE A 14 3.86 11.04 6.21
C ILE A 14 2.72 10.21 5.59
N ALA A 15 1.48 10.73 5.61
CA ALA A 15 0.35 10.07 4.97
C ALA A 15 0.57 9.91 3.47
N LEU A 16 1.13 10.93 2.80
CA LEU A 16 1.50 10.85 1.39
C LEU A 16 2.61 9.82 1.14
N ALA A 17 3.65 9.78 1.98
CA ALA A 17 4.72 8.79 1.85
C ALA A 17 4.20 7.36 1.99
N VAL A 18 3.33 7.11 2.98
CA VAL A 18 2.67 5.81 3.16
C VAL A 18 1.77 5.48 1.97
N LEU A 19 0.97 6.44 1.48
CA LEU A 19 0.12 6.22 0.31
C LEU A 19 0.94 5.86 -0.95
N ILE A 20 2.04 6.58 -1.19
CA ILE A 20 2.93 6.31 -2.31
C ILE A 20 3.54 4.92 -2.16
N TYR A 21 4.05 4.56 -0.99
CA TYR A 21 4.54 3.20 -0.73
C TYR A 21 3.47 2.14 -1.02
N VAL A 22 2.27 2.30 -0.44
CA VAL A 22 1.15 1.35 -0.60
C VAL A 22 0.78 1.14 -2.07
N ILE A 23 0.84 2.19 -2.88
CA ILE A 23 0.50 2.14 -4.30
C ILE A 23 1.65 1.58 -5.13
N LEU A 24 2.85 2.11 -4.96
CA LEU A 24 3.99 1.75 -5.80
C LEU A 24 4.47 0.33 -5.50
N ASP A 25 4.71 0.02 -4.24
CA ASP A 25 5.12 -1.32 -3.84
C ASP A 25 3.95 -2.32 -3.92
N GLY A 26 2.70 -1.83 -3.85
CA GLY A 26 1.51 -2.65 -3.92
C GLY A 26 1.35 -3.42 -5.22
N PHE A 27 1.68 -2.82 -6.37
CA PHE A 27 1.66 -3.57 -7.63
C PHE A 27 2.90 -4.47 -7.77
N ASP A 28 4.05 -4.12 -7.22
CA ASP A 28 5.26 -4.96 -7.21
C ASP A 28 5.02 -6.26 -6.41
N LEU A 29 4.51 -6.13 -5.19
CA LEU A 29 4.03 -7.26 -4.38
C LEU A 29 2.93 -8.02 -5.12
N GLY A 30 2.04 -7.30 -5.81
CA GLY A 30 1.02 -7.87 -6.67
C GLY A 30 1.56 -8.80 -7.75
N VAL A 31 2.63 -8.41 -8.44
CA VAL A 31 3.31 -9.25 -9.44
C VAL A 31 3.84 -10.53 -8.78
N GLY A 32 4.42 -10.42 -7.58
CA GLY A 32 4.89 -11.59 -6.82
C GLY A 32 3.76 -12.52 -6.36
N LEU A 33 2.59 -11.98 -6.00
CA LEU A 33 1.41 -12.78 -5.64
C LEU A 33 0.85 -13.59 -6.83
N LEU A 34 1.00 -13.07 -8.05
CA LEU A 34 0.53 -13.72 -9.27
C LEU A 34 1.51 -14.77 -9.82
N PHE A 35 2.72 -14.85 -9.28
CA PHE A 35 3.78 -15.74 -9.78
C PHE A 35 3.39 -17.22 -9.85
N PRO A 36 2.67 -17.81 -8.87
CA PRO A 36 2.20 -19.19 -8.97
C PRO A 36 1.12 -19.40 -10.05
N LEU A 37 0.47 -18.32 -10.50
CA LEU A 37 -0.61 -18.36 -11.50
C LEU A 37 -0.08 -18.20 -12.94
N SER A 38 1.22 -17.93 -13.12
CA SER A 38 1.88 -17.96 -14.43
C SER A 38 1.84 -19.36 -15.06
N LYS A 39 1.76 -19.46 -16.39
CA LYS A 39 1.69 -20.74 -17.10
C LYS A 39 3.04 -21.38 -17.40
N ASP A 40 4.07 -20.56 -17.56
CA ASP A 40 5.39 -21.00 -17.99
C ASP A 40 6.50 -20.07 -17.45
N GLU A 41 7.75 -20.51 -17.58
CA GLU A 41 8.91 -19.77 -17.09
C GLU A 41 9.10 -18.44 -17.82
N GLY A 42 8.83 -18.38 -19.13
CA GLY A 42 8.91 -17.15 -19.91
C GLY A 42 7.91 -16.09 -19.41
N GLU A 43 6.71 -16.52 -19.01
CA GLU A 43 5.74 -15.63 -18.37
C GLU A 43 6.25 -15.07 -17.04
N ARG A 44 6.88 -15.90 -16.19
CA ARG A 44 7.49 -15.45 -14.92
C ARG A 44 8.63 -14.46 -15.13
N ASP A 45 9.48 -14.73 -16.11
CA ASP A 45 10.63 -13.91 -16.49
C ASP A 45 10.18 -12.50 -16.90
N VAL A 46 9.20 -12.42 -17.80
CA VAL A 46 8.65 -11.15 -18.29
C VAL A 46 7.88 -10.40 -17.20
N MET A 47 7.12 -11.10 -16.36
CA MET A 47 6.45 -10.50 -15.19
C MET A 47 7.45 -9.81 -14.27
N MET A 48 8.53 -10.50 -13.92
CA MET A 48 9.58 -10.00 -13.03
C MET A 48 10.34 -8.82 -13.64
N ASN A 49 10.65 -8.88 -14.94
CA ASN A 49 11.31 -7.79 -15.66
C ASN A 49 10.48 -6.51 -15.71
N SER A 50 9.15 -6.62 -15.60
CA SER A 50 8.26 -5.44 -15.61
C SER A 50 8.39 -4.51 -14.41
N VAL A 51 8.96 -5.00 -13.31
CA VAL A 51 9.12 -4.27 -12.05
C VAL A 51 10.58 -4.12 -11.61
N ALA A 52 11.50 -4.91 -12.20
CA ALA A 52 12.92 -4.91 -11.87
C ALA A 52 13.60 -3.52 -11.87
N PRO A 53 13.27 -2.56 -12.77
CA PRO A 53 13.91 -1.23 -12.75
C PRO A 53 13.42 -0.28 -11.66
N ILE A 54 12.30 -0.58 -11.00
CA ILE A 54 11.57 0.38 -10.14
C ILE A 54 11.34 -0.10 -8.71
N TRP A 55 11.35 -1.41 -8.45
CA TRP A 55 10.97 -1.97 -7.15
C TRP A 55 11.81 -1.43 -5.97
N ASP A 56 13.13 -1.32 -6.14
CA ASP A 56 14.03 -0.83 -5.08
C ASP A 56 13.70 0.62 -4.71
N GLY A 57 13.39 1.45 -5.71
CA GLY A 57 12.92 2.81 -5.50
C GLY A 57 11.58 2.88 -4.75
N ASN A 58 10.70 1.91 -4.97
CA ASN A 58 9.37 1.88 -4.34
C ASN A 58 9.47 1.56 -2.84
N GLU A 59 10.39 0.68 -2.43
CA GLU A 59 10.63 0.35 -1.01
C GLU A 59 11.16 1.56 -0.21
N THR A 60 11.85 2.52 -0.85
CA THR A 60 12.39 3.69 -0.13
C THR A 60 11.30 4.54 0.55
N TRP A 61 10.06 4.51 0.02
CA TRP A 61 8.94 5.23 0.61
C TRP A 61 8.49 4.65 1.96
N LEU A 62 8.67 3.35 2.19
CA LEU A 62 8.46 2.72 3.49
C LEU A 62 9.40 3.31 4.54
N VAL A 63 10.68 3.51 4.16
CA VAL A 63 11.71 4.09 5.04
C VAL A 63 11.35 5.53 5.39
N LEU A 64 10.88 6.33 4.42
CA LEU A 64 10.39 7.67 4.70
C LEU A 64 9.16 7.66 5.61
N GLY A 65 8.23 6.72 5.42
CA GLY A 65 7.06 6.56 6.28
C GLY A 65 7.44 6.24 7.73
N GLY A 66 8.20 5.16 7.96
CA GLY A 66 8.61 4.73 9.30
C GLY A 66 9.64 5.63 9.97
N GLY A 67 10.71 5.98 9.26
CA GLY A 67 11.76 6.88 9.75
C GLY A 67 11.28 8.32 9.92
N GLY A 68 10.38 8.77 9.04
CA GLY A 68 9.71 10.06 9.18
C GLY A 68 8.82 10.11 10.41
N LEU A 69 8.03 9.05 10.67
CA LEU A 69 7.22 8.95 11.89
C LEU A 69 8.10 9.07 13.14
N PHE A 70 9.27 8.40 13.19
CA PHE A 70 10.23 8.54 14.28
C PHE A 70 10.73 9.98 14.45
N ALA A 71 11.07 10.65 13.34
CA ALA A 71 11.65 11.99 13.36
C ALA A 71 10.66 13.08 13.78
N VAL A 72 9.40 13.00 13.33
CA VAL A 72 8.42 14.09 13.50
C VAL A 72 7.26 13.78 14.45
N PHE A 73 7.01 12.49 14.72
CA PHE A 73 5.99 12.02 15.67
C PHE A 73 6.56 10.93 16.60
N PRO A 74 7.59 11.22 17.43
CA PRO A 74 8.31 10.22 18.21
C PRO A 74 7.40 9.47 19.18
N LEU A 75 6.36 10.13 19.71
CA LEU A 75 5.39 9.49 20.58
C LEU A 75 4.56 8.45 19.83
N ALA A 76 4.05 8.80 18.64
CA ALA A 76 3.29 7.85 17.82
C ALA A 76 4.17 6.67 17.42
N TYR A 77 5.44 6.92 17.06
CA TYR A 77 6.39 5.85 16.77
C TYR A 77 6.59 4.91 17.97
N ALA A 78 6.79 5.46 19.17
CA ALA A 78 7.02 4.69 20.38
C ALA A 78 5.80 3.85 20.81
N THR A 79 4.58 4.24 20.43
CA THR A 79 3.37 3.46 20.71
C THR A 79 3.02 2.46 19.61
N VAL A 80 3.17 2.85 18.35
CA VAL A 80 2.76 2.02 17.19
C VAL A 80 3.76 0.90 16.91
N MET A 81 5.06 1.17 17.02
CA MET A 81 6.09 0.17 16.68
C MET A 81 6.06 -1.07 17.59
N PRO A 82 5.87 -0.96 18.92
CA PRO A 82 5.70 -2.13 19.77
C PRO A 82 4.41 -2.91 19.46
N ALA A 83 3.29 -2.20 19.24
CA ALA A 83 2.00 -2.80 18.95
C ALA A 83 2.02 -3.61 17.64
N LEU A 84 2.74 -3.10 16.63
CA LEU A 84 2.87 -3.70 15.31
C LEU A 84 4.19 -4.44 15.11
N TYR A 85 4.92 -4.73 16.19
CA TYR A 85 6.27 -5.30 16.11
C TYR A 85 6.31 -6.56 15.25
N MET A 86 5.42 -7.52 15.51
CA MET A 86 5.40 -8.79 14.79
C MET A 86 5.01 -8.62 13.31
N PRO A 87 3.91 -7.93 12.94
CA PRO A 87 3.62 -7.62 11.54
C PRO A 87 4.75 -6.91 10.80
N ILE A 88 5.37 -5.89 11.41
CA ILE A 88 6.44 -5.13 10.75
C ILE A 88 7.69 -5.98 10.53
N ILE A 89 8.11 -6.78 11.51
CA ILE A 89 9.27 -7.66 11.35
C ILE A 89 9.01 -8.74 10.29
N LEU A 90 7.84 -9.38 10.30
CA LEU A 90 7.48 -10.36 9.29
C LEU A 90 7.42 -9.74 7.88
N MET A 91 6.88 -8.51 7.77
CA MET A 91 6.87 -7.75 6.52
C MET A 91 8.28 -7.49 6.01
N LEU A 92 9.17 -6.96 6.87
CA LEU A 92 10.57 -6.69 6.49
C LEU A 92 11.31 -7.97 6.07
N LEU A 93 11.11 -9.09 6.77
CA LEU A 93 11.67 -10.38 6.35
C LEU A 93 11.13 -10.81 4.99
N GLY A 94 9.83 -10.64 4.74
CA GLY A 94 9.21 -10.90 3.44
C GLY A 94 9.83 -10.07 2.31
N LEU A 95 10.04 -8.77 2.55
CA LEU A 95 10.70 -7.86 1.61
C LEU A 95 12.16 -8.26 1.35
N VAL A 96 12.90 -8.70 2.37
CA VAL A 96 14.27 -9.23 2.19
C VAL A 96 14.26 -10.45 1.26
N PHE A 97 13.38 -11.44 1.49
CA PHE A 97 13.27 -12.60 0.60
C PHE A 97 12.90 -12.21 -0.83
N ARG A 98 12.03 -11.20 -1.00
CA ARG A 98 11.65 -10.65 -2.30
C ARG A 98 12.84 -10.03 -3.02
N GLY A 99 13.58 -9.12 -2.37
CA GLY A 99 14.74 -8.45 -2.95
C GLY A 99 15.86 -9.43 -3.33
N VAL A 100 16.12 -10.43 -2.49
CA VAL A 100 17.09 -11.49 -2.82
C VAL A 100 16.60 -12.35 -3.99
N ALA A 101 15.31 -12.68 -4.06
CA ALA A 101 14.77 -13.41 -5.20
C ALA A 101 14.92 -12.62 -6.52
N PHE A 102 14.81 -11.29 -6.49
CA PHE A 102 15.07 -10.44 -7.65
C PHE A 102 16.46 -10.64 -8.25
N GLU A 103 17.48 -10.60 -7.41
CA GLU A 103 18.87 -10.63 -7.83
C GLU A 103 19.39 -12.04 -8.14
N TYR A 104 18.95 -13.05 -7.38
CA TYR A 104 19.54 -14.40 -7.44
C TYR A 104 18.83 -15.35 -8.40
N ARG A 105 17.56 -15.11 -8.75
CA ARG A 105 16.81 -16.01 -9.65
C ARG A 105 17.48 -16.17 -11.02
N TRP A 106 18.02 -15.08 -11.57
CA TRP A 106 18.74 -15.07 -12.85
C TRP A 106 20.16 -15.67 -12.78
N ARG A 107 20.70 -15.81 -11.57
CA ARG A 107 22.06 -16.33 -11.32
C ARG A 107 22.10 -17.84 -11.09
N THR A 108 20.97 -18.53 -11.11
CA THR A 108 20.89 -19.98 -10.88
C THR A 108 19.99 -20.68 -11.89
N ILE A 109 20.22 -21.97 -12.09
CA ILE A 109 19.37 -22.85 -12.92
C ILE A 109 18.61 -23.81 -12.01
N ARG A 110 19.32 -24.56 -11.16
CA ARG A 110 18.72 -25.56 -10.25
C ARG A 110 17.95 -24.94 -9.09
N GLY A 111 18.33 -23.74 -8.65
CA GLY A 111 17.71 -23.05 -7.52
C GLY A 111 16.51 -22.17 -7.90
N LYS A 112 16.15 -22.08 -9.19
CA LYS A 112 15.05 -21.20 -9.64
C LYS A 112 13.73 -21.46 -8.92
N PRO A 113 13.27 -22.71 -8.72
CA PRO A 113 12.00 -22.95 -8.02
C PRO A 113 12.01 -22.47 -6.56
N LEU A 114 13.17 -22.48 -5.90
CA LEU A 114 13.31 -21.95 -4.54
C LEU A 114 13.07 -20.43 -4.55
N TRP A 115 13.67 -19.72 -5.50
CA TRP A 115 13.51 -18.27 -5.63
C TRP A 115 12.11 -17.88 -6.12
N ASP A 116 11.46 -18.69 -6.96
CA ASP A 116 10.05 -18.51 -7.33
C ASP A 116 9.15 -18.57 -6.07
N ILE A 117 9.39 -19.55 -5.19
CA ILE A 117 8.67 -19.69 -3.92
C ILE A 117 9.02 -18.53 -2.97
N SER A 118 10.28 -18.13 -2.89
CA SER A 118 10.70 -16.98 -2.06
C SER A 118 10.08 -15.67 -2.54
N PHE A 119 9.96 -15.47 -3.86
CA PHE A 119 9.34 -14.27 -4.43
C PHE A 119 7.84 -14.20 -4.11
N PHE A 120 7.13 -15.31 -4.31
CA PHE A 120 5.71 -15.42 -3.93
C PHE A 120 5.51 -15.30 -2.42
N GLY A 121 6.24 -16.10 -1.64
CA GLY A 121 6.12 -16.16 -0.19
C GLY A 121 6.48 -14.84 0.49
N GLY A 122 7.56 -14.20 0.05
CA GLY A 122 7.96 -12.87 0.53
C GLY A 122 6.89 -11.82 0.24
N SER A 123 6.34 -11.83 -0.99
CA SER A 123 5.26 -10.91 -1.38
C SER A 123 3.96 -11.16 -0.62
N LEU A 124 3.62 -12.42 -0.37
CA LEU A 124 2.45 -12.82 0.42
C LEU A 124 2.58 -12.39 1.88
N VAL A 125 3.72 -12.66 2.51
CA VAL A 125 3.95 -12.28 3.91
C VAL A 125 3.95 -10.77 4.05
N ALA A 126 4.64 -10.04 3.17
CA ALA A 126 4.70 -8.58 3.22
C ALA A 126 3.32 -7.95 3.06
N SER A 127 2.57 -8.32 2.02
CA SER A 127 1.22 -7.77 1.75
C SER A 127 0.21 -8.12 2.85
N MET A 128 0.22 -9.36 3.35
CA MET A 128 -0.66 -9.79 4.45
C MET A 128 -0.33 -9.03 5.73
N CYS A 129 0.94 -8.94 6.11
CA CYS A 129 1.36 -8.23 7.32
C CYS A 129 1.09 -6.73 7.24
N GLN A 130 1.21 -6.14 6.06
CA GLN A 130 0.88 -4.73 5.86
C GLN A 130 -0.62 -4.45 6.06
N GLY A 131 -1.49 -5.31 5.53
CA GLY A 131 -2.93 -5.18 5.76
C GLY A 131 -3.32 -5.49 7.21
N ILE A 132 -2.66 -6.46 7.86
CA ILE A 132 -2.83 -6.73 9.29
C ILE A 132 -2.41 -5.54 10.14
N ALA A 133 -1.26 -4.94 9.85
CA ALA A 133 -0.76 -3.75 10.54
C ALA A 133 -1.75 -2.59 10.42
N LEU A 134 -2.29 -2.36 9.22
CA LEU A 134 -3.32 -1.35 8.99
C LEU A 134 -4.61 -1.65 9.78
N GLY A 135 -5.08 -2.90 9.77
CA GLY A 135 -6.29 -3.30 10.50
C GLY A 135 -6.14 -3.21 12.02
N ALA A 136 -4.98 -3.61 12.55
CA ALA A 136 -4.64 -3.45 13.96
C ALA A 136 -4.54 -1.98 14.37
N LEU A 137 -4.08 -1.10 13.48
CA LEU A 137 -4.12 0.34 13.73
C LEU A 137 -5.55 0.87 13.72
N VAL A 138 -6.37 0.45 12.76
CA VAL A 138 -7.78 0.88 12.63
C VAL A 138 -8.64 0.40 13.80
N GLN A 139 -8.46 -0.84 14.27
CA GLN A 139 -9.23 -1.35 15.41
C GLN A 139 -8.93 -0.58 16.71
N GLY A 140 -7.75 0.05 16.79
CA GLY A 140 -7.24 0.72 17.98
C GLY A 140 -6.12 -0.05 18.65
N ILE A 141 -5.21 0.70 19.28
CA ILE A 141 -4.06 0.19 20.02
C ILE A 141 -4.27 0.54 21.49
N GLU A 142 -4.12 -0.43 22.38
CA GLU A 142 -4.22 -0.19 23.83
C GLU A 142 -3.00 0.56 24.34
N ILE A 143 -3.24 1.70 24.98
CA ILE A 143 -2.20 2.62 25.45
C ILE A 143 -2.47 2.97 26.92
N GLU A 144 -1.45 2.77 27.76
CA GLU A 144 -1.44 3.23 29.16
C GLU A 144 -0.19 4.10 29.38
N ASN A 145 -0.34 5.22 30.08
CA ASN A 145 0.77 6.14 30.38
C ASN A 145 1.62 6.53 29.15
N ARG A 146 0.98 6.72 27.98
CA ARG A 146 1.63 7.08 26.70
C ARG A 146 2.56 5.99 26.15
N ALA A 147 2.43 4.75 26.61
CA ALA A 147 3.14 3.58 26.12
C ALA A 147 2.15 2.50 25.70
N TYR A 148 2.60 1.59 24.82
CA TYR A 148 1.81 0.41 24.47
C TYR A 148 1.59 -0.47 25.71
N ALA A 149 0.33 -0.83 25.96
CA ALA A 149 -0.07 -1.65 27.10
C ALA A 149 -0.79 -2.95 26.70
N GLY A 150 -0.98 -3.19 25.40
CA GLY A 150 -1.65 -4.38 24.89
C GLY A 150 -0.82 -5.66 25.00
N GLY A 151 -1.48 -6.78 24.76
CA GLY A 151 -0.89 -8.11 24.72
C GLY A 151 -0.05 -8.38 23.46
N TRP A 152 0.68 -9.50 23.45
CA TRP A 152 1.51 -9.90 22.32
C TRP A 152 0.71 -10.21 21.04
N TRP A 153 -0.56 -10.60 21.17
CA TRP A 153 -1.40 -11.09 20.07
C TRP A 153 -2.48 -10.11 19.62
N ASP A 154 -2.51 -8.90 20.18
CA ASP A 154 -3.57 -7.93 19.94
C ASP A 154 -3.61 -7.44 18.49
N TRP A 155 -2.48 -7.56 17.76
CA TRP A 155 -2.41 -7.28 16.33
C TRP A 155 -3.13 -8.34 15.48
N LEU A 156 -3.43 -9.53 16.01
CA LEU A 156 -4.01 -10.65 15.29
C LEU A 156 -5.49 -10.85 15.69
N THR A 157 -6.37 -10.08 15.08
CA THR A 157 -7.82 -10.15 15.30
C THR A 157 -8.53 -10.56 14.01
N PRO A 158 -9.81 -10.99 14.07
CA PRO A 158 -10.58 -11.27 12.86
C PRO A 158 -10.64 -10.07 11.90
N PHE A 159 -10.69 -8.86 12.43
CA PHE A 159 -10.69 -7.64 11.63
C PHE A 159 -9.33 -7.38 10.98
N SER A 160 -8.21 -7.52 11.71
CA SER A 160 -6.88 -7.32 11.13
C SER A 160 -6.51 -8.40 10.11
N VAL A 161 -6.94 -9.64 10.31
CA VAL A 161 -6.78 -10.70 9.31
C VAL A 161 -7.62 -10.41 8.06
N LEU A 162 -8.86 -9.93 8.23
CA LEU A 162 -9.69 -9.51 7.11
C LEU A 162 -9.03 -8.41 6.27
N THR A 163 -8.45 -7.39 6.92
CA THR A 163 -7.73 -6.31 6.22
C THR A 163 -6.43 -6.81 5.58
N GLY A 164 -5.73 -7.76 6.21
CA GLY A 164 -4.60 -8.50 5.63
C GLY A 164 -4.97 -9.17 4.29
N CYS A 165 -6.03 -9.95 4.30
CA CYS A 165 -6.59 -10.57 3.10
C CYS A 165 -7.02 -9.54 2.06
N ALA A 166 -7.68 -8.46 2.50
CA ALA A 166 -8.15 -7.38 1.63
C ALA A 166 -6.98 -6.72 0.87
N VAL A 167 -5.91 -6.35 1.57
CA VAL A 167 -4.72 -5.73 0.97
C VAL A 167 -4.02 -6.72 0.05
N THR A 168 -3.85 -7.97 0.46
CA THR A 168 -3.23 -9.03 -0.37
C THR A 168 -3.97 -9.21 -1.70
N VAL A 169 -5.30 -9.34 -1.65
CA VAL A 169 -6.14 -9.49 -2.84
C VAL A 169 -6.13 -8.22 -3.70
N GLY A 170 -6.19 -7.05 -3.07
CA GLY A 170 -6.08 -5.77 -3.75
C GLY A 170 -4.74 -5.59 -4.47
N TYR A 171 -3.65 -6.06 -3.88
CA TYR A 171 -2.32 -6.05 -4.49
C TYR A 171 -2.24 -7.01 -5.67
N ALA A 172 -2.82 -8.20 -5.58
CA ALA A 172 -2.96 -9.09 -6.74
C ALA A 172 -3.75 -8.43 -7.90
N MET A 173 -4.79 -7.64 -7.60
CA MET A 173 -5.48 -6.83 -8.61
C MET A 173 -4.57 -5.73 -9.21
N LEU A 174 -3.82 -5.01 -8.38
CA LEU A 174 -2.86 -4.00 -8.84
C LEU A 174 -1.79 -4.61 -9.73
N GLY A 175 -1.21 -5.74 -9.33
CA GLY A 175 -0.24 -6.49 -10.14
C GLY A 175 -0.83 -6.95 -11.47
N ALA A 176 -2.06 -7.49 -11.47
CA ALA A 176 -2.69 -7.98 -12.70
C ALA A 176 -2.99 -6.85 -13.69
N THR A 177 -3.45 -5.69 -13.17
CA THR A 177 -3.72 -4.52 -14.01
C THR A 177 -2.43 -3.80 -14.46
N TRP A 178 -1.37 -3.80 -13.64
CA TRP A 178 -0.03 -3.37 -14.03
C TRP A 178 0.52 -4.21 -15.18
N LEU A 179 0.47 -5.53 -15.05
CA LEU A 179 0.94 -6.45 -16.10
C LEU A 179 0.08 -6.36 -17.36
N ASN A 180 -1.23 -6.14 -17.25
CA ASN A 180 -2.08 -5.82 -18.42
C ASN A 180 -1.65 -4.54 -19.13
N MET A 181 -1.16 -3.55 -18.39
CA MET A 181 -0.66 -2.30 -18.96
C MET A 181 0.72 -2.47 -19.60
N LYS A 182 1.61 -3.25 -18.98
CA LYS A 182 3.03 -3.38 -19.36
C LYS A 182 3.35 -4.46 -20.38
N LEU A 183 2.53 -5.49 -20.48
CA LEU A 183 2.84 -6.66 -21.31
C LEU A 183 2.04 -6.66 -22.61
N GLU A 184 2.47 -7.48 -23.57
CA GLU A 184 1.81 -7.68 -24.86
C GLU A 184 1.42 -9.15 -25.12
N GLY A 185 0.59 -9.33 -26.15
CA GLY A 185 0.24 -10.65 -26.68
C GLY A 185 -0.45 -11.59 -25.69
N ARG A 186 0.04 -12.84 -25.65
CA ARG A 186 -0.59 -13.93 -24.87
C ARG A 186 -0.58 -13.66 -23.36
N ILE A 187 0.52 -13.12 -22.85
CA ILE A 187 0.70 -12.87 -21.41
C ILE A 187 -0.24 -11.74 -20.97
N GLN A 188 -0.33 -10.66 -21.74
CA GLN A 188 -1.28 -9.58 -21.48
C GLN A 188 -2.73 -10.08 -21.38
N ALA A 189 -3.17 -10.90 -22.34
CA ALA A 189 -4.51 -11.48 -22.35
C ALA A 189 -4.74 -12.45 -21.17
N HIS A 190 -3.69 -13.07 -20.64
CA HIS A 190 -3.78 -13.88 -19.44
C HIS A 190 -3.94 -13.02 -18.18
N MET A 191 -3.09 -12.00 -18.01
CA MET A 191 -3.13 -11.09 -16.85
C MET A 191 -4.44 -10.32 -16.78
N ARG A 192 -4.99 -9.90 -17.93
CA ARG A 192 -6.33 -9.30 -18.00
C ARG A 192 -7.43 -10.23 -17.51
N ARG A 193 -7.34 -11.54 -17.78
CA ARG A 193 -8.31 -12.53 -17.27
C ARG A 193 -8.16 -12.74 -15.77
N LEU A 194 -6.93 -12.72 -15.25
CA LEU A 194 -6.69 -12.79 -13.80
C LEU A 194 -7.16 -11.52 -13.07
N ALA A 195 -7.11 -10.35 -13.73
CA ALA A 195 -7.57 -9.10 -13.13
C ALA A 195 -9.07 -9.13 -12.74
N TRP A 196 -9.91 -9.87 -13.46
CA TRP A 196 -11.35 -9.98 -13.18
C TRP A 196 -11.69 -10.55 -11.79
N PRO A 197 -11.29 -11.80 -11.45
CA PRO A 197 -11.58 -12.37 -10.14
C PRO A 197 -10.94 -11.57 -9.01
N PHE A 198 -9.72 -11.06 -9.18
CA PHE A 198 -9.08 -10.21 -8.15
C PHE A 198 -9.77 -8.86 -7.98
N ALA A 199 -10.26 -8.24 -9.06
CA ALA A 199 -11.09 -7.03 -8.96
C ALA A 199 -12.37 -7.31 -8.17
N ILE A 200 -13.12 -8.35 -8.52
CA ILE A 200 -14.35 -8.72 -7.80
C ILE A 200 -14.06 -8.99 -6.31
N ALA A 201 -13.03 -9.80 -6.03
CA ALA A 201 -12.64 -10.12 -4.66
C ALA A 201 -12.22 -8.86 -3.88
N THR A 202 -11.47 -7.94 -4.50
CA THR A 202 -11.10 -6.66 -3.89
C THR A 202 -12.32 -5.85 -3.51
N LEU A 203 -13.34 -5.79 -4.37
CA LEU A 203 -14.57 -5.06 -4.06
C LEU A 203 -15.39 -5.70 -2.94
N VAL A 204 -15.42 -7.04 -2.89
CA VAL A 204 -16.04 -7.76 -1.77
C VAL A 204 -15.32 -7.40 -0.47
N PHE A 205 -13.99 -7.52 -0.42
CA PHE A 205 -13.20 -7.19 0.77
C PHE A 205 -13.31 -5.71 1.16
N MET A 206 -13.25 -4.79 0.19
CA MET A 206 -13.41 -3.35 0.41
C MET A 206 -14.80 -3.05 0.99
N GLY A 207 -15.85 -3.71 0.49
CA GLY A 207 -17.19 -3.64 1.05
C GLY A 207 -17.26 -4.17 2.48
N LEU A 208 -16.69 -5.35 2.75
CA LEU A 208 -16.66 -5.95 4.09
C LEU A 208 -15.94 -5.05 5.10
N VAL A 209 -14.75 -4.55 4.76
CA VAL A 209 -13.99 -3.65 5.64
C VAL A 209 -14.73 -2.32 5.84
N SER A 210 -15.28 -1.74 4.78
CA SER A 210 -16.02 -0.46 4.87
C SER A 210 -17.30 -0.59 5.68
N LEU A 211 -17.99 -1.74 5.62
CA LEU A 211 -19.18 -1.99 6.41
C LEU A 211 -18.84 -2.27 7.87
N TRP A 212 -17.71 -2.90 8.18
CA TRP A 212 -17.31 -3.20 9.55
C TRP A 212 -16.74 -1.96 10.26
N THR A 213 -15.92 -1.16 9.57
CA THR A 213 -15.15 -0.05 10.17
C THR A 213 -15.98 0.89 11.06
N PRO A 214 -17.17 1.39 10.65
CA PRO A 214 -17.97 2.28 11.48
C PRO A 214 -18.43 1.69 12.81
N PHE A 215 -18.52 0.36 12.91
CA PHE A 215 -18.97 -0.34 14.12
C PHE A 215 -17.82 -0.74 15.06
N LEU A 216 -16.58 -0.40 14.73
CA LEU A 216 -15.44 -0.64 15.63
C LEU A 216 -15.43 0.36 16.80
N ASN A 217 -15.89 1.59 16.59
CA ASN A 217 -15.91 2.64 17.60
C ASN A 217 -16.98 3.69 17.27
N ASP A 218 -17.69 4.19 18.29
CA ASP A 218 -18.68 5.27 18.17
C ASP A 218 -18.13 6.53 17.48
N ALA A 219 -16.84 6.83 17.65
CA ALA A 219 -16.17 7.94 16.98
C ALA A 219 -16.13 7.75 15.45
N PHE A 220 -15.90 6.52 14.96
CA PHE A 220 -15.94 6.23 13.53
C PHE A 220 -17.36 6.30 13.00
N PHE A 221 -18.32 5.74 13.74
CA PHE A 221 -19.74 5.86 13.40
C PHE A 221 -20.15 7.33 13.23
N GLY A 222 -19.80 8.18 14.20
CA GLY A 222 -20.06 9.61 14.14
C GLY A 222 -19.41 10.28 12.92
N ARG A 223 -18.14 9.98 12.61
CA ARG A 223 -17.45 10.55 11.44
C ARG A 223 -18.13 10.18 10.13
N TRP A 224 -18.65 8.96 10.02
CA TRP A 224 -19.29 8.47 8.80
C TRP A 224 -20.73 8.96 8.65
N PHE A 225 -21.50 9.10 9.74
CA PHE A 225 -22.94 9.35 9.64
C PHE A 225 -23.42 10.68 10.21
N ALA A 226 -22.60 11.39 11.00
CA ALA A 226 -22.96 12.69 11.55
C ALA A 226 -22.53 13.86 10.64
N PHE A 227 -23.32 14.92 10.62
CA PHE A 227 -23.01 16.15 9.90
C PHE A 227 -21.93 16.97 10.65
N PRO A 228 -20.94 17.59 9.97
CA PRO A 228 -20.81 17.76 8.51
C PRO A 228 -20.02 16.66 7.77
N THR A 229 -19.33 15.76 8.47
CA THR A 229 -18.43 14.78 7.84
C THR A 229 -19.16 13.71 7.04
N ALA A 230 -20.46 13.48 7.29
CA ALA A 230 -21.31 12.57 6.53
C ALA A 230 -21.36 12.87 5.01
N ILE A 231 -21.02 14.10 4.58
CA ILE A 231 -20.91 14.43 3.14
C ILE A 231 -19.90 13.52 2.44
N PHE A 232 -18.80 13.18 3.11
CA PHE A 232 -17.77 12.30 2.54
C PHE A 232 -18.27 10.86 2.37
N SER A 233 -19.21 10.41 3.21
CA SER A 233 -19.84 9.09 3.10
C SER A 233 -20.80 8.97 1.92
N ILE A 234 -21.09 10.07 1.22
CA ILE A 234 -21.81 10.07 -0.06
C ILE A 234 -20.80 10.25 -1.20
N LEU A 235 -19.89 11.22 -1.07
CA LEU A 235 -18.93 11.56 -2.12
C LEU A 235 -17.94 10.42 -2.41
N VAL A 236 -17.33 9.84 -1.38
CA VAL A 236 -16.30 8.80 -1.52
C VAL A 236 -16.90 7.53 -2.16
N PRO A 237 -18.05 6.98 -1.71
CA PRO A 237 -18.67 5.85 -2.40
C PRO A 237 -19.06 6.14 -3.85
N GLY A 238 -19.49 7.37 -4.17
CA GLY A 238 -19.76 7.78 -5.55
C GLY A 238 -18.51 7.72 -6.43
N LEU A 239 -17.38 8.21 -5.93
CA LEU A 239 -16.09 8.11 -6.62
C LEU A 239 -15.60 6.67 -6.73
N VAL A 240 -15.81 5.85 -5.70
CA VAL A 240 -15.51 4.41 -5.72
C VAL A 240 -16.34 3.72 -6.80
N ALA A 241 -17.64 4.01 -6.90
CA ALA A 241 -18.50 3.47 -7.95
C ALA A 241 -18.02 3.87 -9.37
N ALA A 242 -17.59 5.12 -9.55
CA ALA A 242 -17.00 5.57 -10.82
C ALA A 242 -15.68 4.83 -11.15
N ALA A 243 -14.81 4.63 -10.16
CA ALA A 243 -13.58 3.87 -10.34
C ALA A 243 -13.85 2.38 -10.65
N ILE A 244 -14.82 1.76 -9.98
CA ILE A 244 -15.29 0.39 -10.27
C ILE A 244 -15.78 0.29 -11.71
N TYR A 245 -16.62 1.24 -12.14
CA TYR A 245 -17.12 1.28 -13.50
C TYR A 245 -15.98 1.38 -14.51
N GLY A 246 -15.04 2.33 -14.31
CA GLY A 246 -13.88 2.50 -15.17
C GLY A 246 -12.97 1.27 -15.23
N LEU A 247 -12.77 0.60 -14.09
CA LEU A 247 -12.00 -0.64 -13.99
C LEU A 247 -12.61 -1.75 -14.85
N PHE A 248 -13.87 -2.12 -14.61
CA PHE A 248 -14.50 -3.20 -15.36
C PHE A 248 -14.77 -2.83 -16.82
N HIS A 249 -15.17 -1.59 -17.10
CA HIS A 249 -15.36 -1.13 -18.46
C HIS A 249 -14.04 -1.19 -19.25
N GLY A 250 -12.93 -0.76 -18.66
CA GLY A 250 -11.60 -0.86 -19.25
C GLY A 250 -11.20 -2.31 -19.50
N LEU A 251 -11.46 -3.22 -18.55
CA LEU A 251 -11.17 -4.66 -18.72
C LEU A 251 -12.02 -5.30 -19.84
N GLN A 252 -13.31 -4.94 -19.96
CA GLN A 252 -14.21 -5.40 -21.01
C GLN A 252 -13.81 -4.87 -22.40
N ARG A 253 -13.42 -3.59 -22.47
CA ARG A 253 -12.97 -2.93 -23.71
C ARG A 253 -11.53 -3.25 -24.07
N HIS A 254 -10.87 -4.10 -23.30
CA HIS A 254 -9.47 -4.49 -23.51
C HIS A 254 -8.51 -3.29 -23.52
N TRP A 255 -8.81 -2.25 -22.73
CA TRP A 255 -7.92 -1.12 -22.55
C TRP A 255 -6.74 -1.48 -21.66
N ASP A 256 -5.59 -0.90 -21.96
CA ASP A 256 -4.33 -1.26 -21.29
C ASP A 256 -4.13 -0.48 -19.99
N VAL A 257 -4.30 0.85 -20.05
CA VAL A 257 -3.94 1.79 -18.97
C VAL A 257 -5.08 2.04 -18.00
N THR A 258 -6.31 2.21 -18.51
CA THR A 258 -7.48 2.60 -17.69
C THR A 258 -7.75 1.67 -16.50
N PRO A 259 -7.70 0.33 -16.65
CA PRO A 259 -7.89 -0.57 -15.51
C PRO A 259 -6.91 -0.31 -14.37
N PHE A 260 -5.63 -0.06 -14.69
CA PHE A 260 -4.60 0.21 -13.68
C PHE A 260 -4.87 1.55 -12.97
N LEU A 261 -5.17 2.62 -13.70
CA LEU A 261 -5.50 3.92 -13.09
C LEU A 261 -6.74 3.86 -12.19
N CYS A 262 -7.77 3.12 -12.59
CA CYS A 262 -8.95 2.92 -11.77
C CYS A 262 -8.65 2.07 -10.53
N ALA A 263 -7.80 1.04 -10.65
CA ALA A 263 -7.34 0.25 -9.51
C ALA A 263 -6.55 1.11 -8.51
N LEU A 264 -5.65 1.98 -8.98
CA LEU A 264 -4.96 2.97 -8.15
C LEU A 264 -5.94 3.91 -7.45
N ALA A 265 -6.94 4.41 -8.17
CA ALA A 265 -7.96 5.29 -7.60
C ALA A 265 -8.73 4.61 -6.45
N LEU A 266 -9.03 3.30 -6.55
CA LEU A 266 -9.67 2.56 -5.45
C LEU A 266 -8.80 2.54 -4.18
N PHE A 267 -7.49 2.35 -4.32
CA PHE A 267 -6.56 2.41 -3.19
C PHE A 267 -6.47 3.80 -2.57
N VAL A 268 -6.39 4.85 -3.41
CA VAL A 268 -6.40 6.25 -2.94
C VAL A 268 -7.69 6.56 -2.19
N LEU A 269 -8.85 6.17 -2.74
CA LEU A 269 -10.16 6.40 -2.11
C LEU A 269 -10.32 5.62 -0.81
N GLY A 270 -9.84 4.37 -0.76
CA GLY A 270 -9.79 3.58 0.47
C GLY A 270 -8.92 4.24 1.55
N PHE A 271 -7.74 4.72 1.17
CA PHE A 271 -6.84 5.45 2.07
C PHE A 271 -7.45 6.75 2.58
N ILE A 272 -8.14 7.51 1.72
CA ILE A 272 -8.91 8.70 2.12
C ILE A 272 -10.00 8.34 3.12
N GLY A 273 -10.72 7.23 2.92
CA GLY A 273 -11.72 6.73 3.87
C GLY A 273 -11.14 6.46 5.26
N ILE A 274 -9.95 5.89 5.34
CA ILE A 274 -9.22 5.69 6.60
C ILE A 274 -8.80 7.05 7.19
N GLY A 275 -8.29 7.97 6.38
CA GLY A 275 -7.91 9.32 6.81
C GLY A 275 -9.09 10.10 7.42
N ILE A 276 -10.27 10.03 6.81
CA ILE A 276 -11.50 10.61 7.35
C ILE A 276 -11.85 9.97 8.69
N SER A 277 -11.69 8.66 8.80
CA SER A 277 -11.98 7.90 10.02
C SER A 277 -11.00 8.22 11.14
N PHE A 278 -9.75 8.57 10.83
CA PHE A 278 -8.71 8.80 11.84
C PHE A 278 -8.65 10.26 12.29
N TYR A 279 -8.88 11.21 11.38
CA TYR A 279 -8.71 12.64 11.67
C TYR A 279 -9.48 13.09 12.94
N PRO A 280 -8.87 13.88 13.84
CA PRO A 280 -7.51 14.44 13.83
C PRO A 280 -6.45 13.58 14.56
N TYR A 281 -6.67 12.28 14.68
CA TYR A 281 -5.80 11.35 15.40
C TYR A 281 -4.75 10.74 14.47
N ILE A 282 -3.54 10.56 15.00
CA ILE A 282 -2.48 9.77 14.36
C ILE A 282 -2.48 8.32 14.86
N VAL A 283 -2.84 8.12 16.13
CA VAL A 283 -3.21 6.82 16.71
C VAL A 283 -4.69 6.88 17.10
N PRO A 284 -5.58 6.12 16.44
CA PRO A 284 -7.02 6.26 16.60
C PRO A 284 -7.47 6.20 18.06
N SER A 285 -8.31 7.17 18.45
CA SER A 285 -8.95 7.27 19.77
C SER A 285 -7.98 7.44 20.96
N SER A 286 -6.68 7.69 20.73
CA SER A 286 -5.70 7.83 21.81
C SER A 286 -4.79 9.05 21.68
N LEU A 287 -4.21 9.30 20.49
CA LEU A 287 -3.23 10.39 20.30
C LEU A 287 -3.58 11.24 19.09
N THR A 288 -3.76 12.55 19.32
CA THR A 288 -3.93 13.52 18.23
C THR A 288 -2.62 13.81 17.50
N ILE A 289 -2.72 14.31 16.27
CA ILE A 289 -1.56 14.76 15.47
C ILE A 289 -0.72 15.78 16.25
N VAL A 290 -1.38 16.70 16.96
CA VAL A 290 -0.73 17.78 17.72
C VAL A 290 -0.02 17.23 18.95
N GLU A 291 -0.66 16.34 19.71
CA GLU A 291 -0.08 15.76 20.94
C GLU A 291 1.12 14.84 20.67
N ALA A 292 1.14 14.20 19.51
CA ALA A 292 2.21 13.29 19.11
C ALA A 292 3.40 14.00 18.46
N ALA A 293 3.26 15.27 18.08
CA ALA A 293 4.25 16.01 17.31
C ALA A 293 5.52 16.30 18.12
N ALA A 294 6.66 16.29 17.43
CA ALA A 294 7.92 16.78 17.95
C ALA A 294 7.88 18.32 18.17
N PRO A 295 8.82 18.90 18.93
CA PRO A 295 8.91 20.36 19.09
C PRO A 295 9.03 21.09 17.74
N ASP A 296 8.39 22.26 17.65
CA ASP A 296 8.37 23.11 16.44
C ASP A 296 9.76 23.37 15.83
N SER A 297 10.80 23.50 16.65
CA SER A 297 12.17 23.69 16.17
C SER A 297 12.66 22.50 15.35
N SER A 298 12.40 21.28 15.82
CA SER A 298 12.74 20.04 15.11
C SER A 298 11.90 19.89 13.85
N LEU A 299 10.59 20.18 13.92
CA LEU A 299 9.70 20.13 12.76
C LEU A 299 10.13 21.11 11.67
N LYS A 300 10.49 22.35 12.02
CA LYS A 300 10.98 23.36 11.08
C LYS A 300 12.30 22.93 10.45
N PHE A 301 13.24 22.46 11.27
CA PHE A 301 14.55 22.00 10.78
C PHE A 301 14.42 20.88 9.76
N ALA A 302 13.65 19.83 10.09
CA ALA A 302 13.41 18.72 9.18
C ALA A 302 12.66 19.19 7.91
N LEU A 303 11.72 20.14 8.03
CA LEU A 303 10.87 20.56 6.92
C LEU A 303 11.69 21.26 5.84
N VAL A 304 12.71 22.05 6.23
CA VAL A 304 13.63 22.68 5.27
C VAL A 304 14.31 21.64 4.39
N GLY A 305 14.80 20.54 4.98
CA GLY A 305 15.40 19.43 4.23
C GLY A 305 14.39 18.76 3.32
N THR A 306 13.20 18.45 3.84
CA THR A 306 12.11 17.79 3.08
C THR A 306 11.62 18.62 1.91
N LEU A 307 11.54 19.95 2.03
CA LEU A 307 11.14 20.83 0.93
C LEU A 307 12.11 20.80 -0.26
N VAL A 308 13.37 20.41 -0.05
CA VAL A 308 14.35 20.24 -1.12
C VAL A 308 14.38 18.80 -1.61
N LEU A 309 14.46 17.84 -0.69
CA LEU A 309 14.66 16.43 -1.01
C LEU A 309 13.39 15.78 -1.59
N LEU A 310 12.21 16.07 -1.05
CA LEU A 310 10.98 15.41 -1.49
C LEU A 310 10.62 15.77 -2.95
N PRO A 311 10.67 17.03 -3.41
CA PRO A 311 10.47 17.33 -4.83
C PRO A 311 11.53 16.72 -5.73
N MET A 312 12.78 16.62 -5.27
CA MET A 312 13.86 15.99 -6.02
C MET A 312 13.61 14.49 -6.20
N ILE A 313 13.25 13.78 -5.13
CA ILE A 313 12.90 12.35 -5.14
C ILE A 313 11.70 12.13 -6.05
N LEU A 314 10.62 12.91 -5.90
CA LEU A 314 9.45 12.80 -6.76
C LEU A 314 9.78 13.04 -8.24
N SER A 315 10.61 14.04 -8.55
CA SER A 315 11.04 14.32 -9.93
C SER A 315 11.84 13.17 -10.52
N TYR A 316 12.76 12.60 -9.73
CA TYR A 316 13.52 11.42 -10.12
C TYR A 316 12.61 10.20 -10.35
N THR A 317 11.68 9.93 -9.43
CA THR A 317 10.70 8.84 -9.59
C THR A 317 9.86 9.03 -10.85
N ILE A 318 9.29 10.22 -11.07
CA ILE A 318 8.51 10.52 -12.28
C ILE A 318 9.36 10.29 -13.54
N TYR A 319 10.62 10.74 -13.54
CA TYR A 319 11.52 10.53 -14.65
C TYR A 319 11.77 9.04 -14.92
N THR A 320 12.05 8.24 -13.89
CA THR A 320 12.25 6.79 -14.03
C THR A 320 11.02 6.11 -14.64
N TYR A 321 9.81 6.41 -14.15
CA TYR A 321 8.58 5.85 -14.73
C TYR A 321 8.32 6.33 -16.16
N TRP A 322 8.73 7.56 -16.50
CA TRP A 322 8.63 8.10 -17.85
C TRP A 322 9.59 7.41 -18.82
N VAL A 323 10.82 7.10 -18.40
CA VAL A 323 11.81 6.35 -19.18
C VAL A 323 11.32 4.93 -19.44
N PHE A 324 10.84 4.23 -18.40
CA PHE A 324 10.36 2.85 -18.50
C PHE A 324 8.87 2.73 -18.82
N ARG A 325 8.27 3.72 -19.49
CA ARG A 325 6.82 3.73 -19.77
C ARG A 325 6.37 2.70 -20.80
N GLY A 326 7.26 2.28 -21.70
CA GLY A 326 6.99 1.36 -22.80
C GLY A 326 6.49 0.00 -22.32
N LYS A 327 5.89 -0.75 -23.24
CA LYS A 327 5.57 -2.16 -23.02
C LYS A 327 6.81 -3.02 -23.20
N ILE A 328 6.80 -4.18 -22.55
CA ILE A 328 7.87 -5.17 -22.61
C ILE A 328 7.43 -6.26 -23.58
N ASP A 329 8.19 -6.44 -24.66
CA ASP A 329 7.99 -7.53 -25.61
C ASP A 329 8.52 -8.84 -24.98
N PRO A 330 7.72 -9.91 -24.92
CA PRO A 330 8.18 -11.22 -24.47
C PRO A 330 9.36 -11.81 -25.26
N GLU A 331 9.57 -11.38 -26.51
CA GLU A 331 10.68 -11.86 -27.36
C GLU A 331 11.97 -11.03 -27.21
N GLU A 332 11.88 -9.78 -26.75
CA GLU A 332 13.03 -8.95 -26.36
C GLU A 332 13.25 -9.08 -24.85
N GLY A 333 13.89 -10.17 -24.43
CA GLY A 333 14.41 -10.27 -23.06
C GLY A 333 15.32 -9.08 -22.75
N TYR A 334 15.33 -8.61 -21.49
CA TYR A 334 16.28 -7.61 -21.03
C TYR A 334 17.68 -8.24 -20.96
N HIS A 335 18.33 -8.39 -22.11
CA HIS A 335 19.77 -8.49 -22.38
C HIS A 335 20.06 -8.60 -23.88
#